data_AF-A0A2V1H2J9-F1
#
_entry.id   AF-A0A2V1H2J9-F1
#
_cell.length_a   1.000
_cell.length_b   1.000
_cell.length_c   1.000
_cell.angle_alpha   90.00
_cell.angle_beta   90.00
_cell.angle_gamma   90.00
#
_symmetry.space_group_name_H-M   'P 1'
#
loop_
_entity.id
_entity.type
_entity.pdbx_description
1 polymer ?
#
loop_
_entity_poly.entity_id
_entity_poly.type
_entity_poly.pdbx_seq_one_letter_code
_entity_poly.pdbx_strand_id
1 'polypeptide(L)'
;MISSNAGVEGSSGYSFQRCCVVFLIFDNQEELSQKNYFVCMEHHEDFLFAFLDEEGKIQNIDTYQAKKSSKDWSINTDLREIIGKITLVGKELLNDKHPKSDDYYHTLGFLTNKKISLKSQKEDNVRIETKTVSVSNLQANYSNLDPKIKKNILKGIDESLLEENQLENIRFQFIDLPQGYNGWQRTLTGLSHERFGKKINDHKAVIATLLQLLQNIEQHYNNGNIVSLTDTKKTFTKPALSG
;
A
#
# COMPACT_ATOMS: atom_id res chain seq x y z
N MET A 1 -0.15 -32.85 7.42
CA MET A 1 -0.02 -32.62 8.88
C MET A 1 1.35 -32.00 9.10
N ILE A 2 1.57 -30.76 9.53
CA ILE A 2 0.97 -29.79 10.48
C ILE A 2 1.49 -28.41 9.95
N SER A 3 0.87 -27.24 10.02
CA SER A 3 -0.37 -26.74 10.64
C SER A 3 -0.80 -25.49 9.89
N SER A 4 -2.05 -25.51 9.42
CA SER A 4 -2.87 -24.33 9.22
C SER A 4 -3.01 -23.60 10.56
N ASN A 5 -2.50 -22.37 10.62
CA ASN A 5 -2.94 -21.35 11.59
C ASN A 5 -3.65 -20.21 10.85
N ALA A 6 -4.47 -20.57 9.85
CA ALA A 6 -5.58 -19.73 9.41
C ALA A 6 -6.65 -19.79 10.51
N GLY A 7 -6.43 -19.04 11.58
CA GLY A 7 -7.40 -18.84 12.65
C GLY A 7 -8.63 -18.16 12.09
N VAL A 8 -9.65 -18.95 11.82
CA VAL A 8 -11.08 -18.74 12.08
C VAL A 8 -11.43 -17.29 12.49
N GLU A 9 -11.63 -16.41 11.51
CA GLU A 9 -12.57 -15.29 11.55
C GLU A 9 -12.61 -14.64 10.16
N GLY A 10 -13.78 -14.64 9.50
CA GLY A 10 -14.03 -13.70 8.41
C GLY A 10 -14.57 -14.26 7.10
N SER A 11 -15.54 -15.16 7.12
CA SER A 11 -16.36 -15.41 5.91
C SER A 11 -17.28 -14.24 5.51
N SER A 12 -17.16 -13.07 6.17
CA SER A 12 -17.65 -11.76 5.68
C SER A 12 -16.78 -10.56 6.16
N GLY A 13 -15.51 -10.79 6.48
CA GLY A 13 -14.64 -9.80 7.14
C GLY A 13 -13.93 -8.84 6.18
N TYR A 14 -13.79 -7.57 6.55
CA TYR A 14 -12.97 -6.61 5.80
C TYR A 14 -11.51 -7.09 5.80
N SER A 15 -10.85 -7.11 4.63
CA SER A 15 -9.40 -7.30 4.58
C SER A 15 -8.72 -5.98 4.98
N PHE A 16 -7.54 -6.10 5.58
CA PHE A 16 -6.73 -4.93 5.95
C PHE A 16 -6.42 -4.05 4.73
N GLN A 17 -6.16 -4.68 3.58
CA GLN A 17 -5.85 -4.00 2.31
C GLN A 17 -7.00 -3.09 1.86
N ARG A 18 -8.24 -3.62 1.85
CA ARG A 18 -9.44 -2.82 1.52
C ARG A 18 -9.63 -1.65 2.48
N CYS A 19 -9.36 -1.86 3.77
CA CYS A 19 -9.41 -0.78 4.76
C CYS A 19 -8.35 0.30 4.50
N CYS A 20 -7.13 -0.09 4.11
CA CYS A 20 -6.07 0.84 3.74
C CYS A 20 -6.46 1.68 2.52
N VAL A 21 -7.06 1.07 1.49
CA VAL A 21 -7.55 1.80 0.30
C VAL A 21 -8.57 2.86 0.71
N VAL A 22 -9.60 2.49 1.48
CA VAL A 22 -10.63 3.45 1.92
C VAL A 22 -10.04 4.55 2.81
N PHE A 23 -9.11 4.20 3.71
CA PHE A 23 -8.40 5.19 4.53
C PHE A 23 -7.66 6.19 3.64
N LEU A 24 -6.84 5.71 2.70
CA LEU A 24 -6.04 6.57 1.82
C LEU A 24 -6.92 7.47 0.95
N ILE A 25 -8.09 6.98 0.51
CA ILE A 25 -9.07 7.78 -0.23
C ILE A 25 -9.60 8.94 0.61
N PHE A 26 -9.95 8.69 1.88
CA PHE A 26 -10.49 9.75 2.74
C PHE A 26 -9.43 10.68 3.30
N ASP A 27 -8.24 10.17 3.58
CA ASP A 27 -7.14 10.97 4.12
C ASP A 27 -6.62 11.95 3.07
N ASN A 28 -6.55 11.52 1.80
CA ASN A 28 -6.08 12.35 0.68
C ASN A 28 -7.23 12.91 -0.19
N GLN A 29 -8.45 13.01 0.35
CA GLN A 29 -9.65 13.32 -0.44
C GLN A 29 -9.53 14.61 -1.25
N GLU A 30 -8.92 15.66 -0.67
CA GLU A 30 -8.76 16.96 -1.34
C GLU A 30 -7.91 16.82 -2.61
N GLU A 31 -6.76 16.17 -2.52
CA GLU A 31 -5.87 15.92 -3.66
C GLU A 31 -6.53 14.97 -4.69
N LEU A 32 -7.08 13.86 -4.21
CA LEU A 32 -7.73 12.86 -5.08
C LEU A 32 -8.96 13.43 -5.80
N SER A 33 -9.64 14.42 -5.22
CA SER A 33 -10.77 15.09 -5.86
C SER A 33 -10.38 15.91 -7.09
N GLN A 34 -9.10 16.28 -7.22
CA GLN A 34 -8.59 17.08 -8.33
C GLN A 34 -7.89 16.24 -9.40
N LYS A 35 -7.54 14.99 -9.09
CA LYS A 35 -6.87 14.09 -10.02
C LYS A 35 -7.84 13.13 -10.73
N ASN A 36 -7.44 12.69 -11.91
CA ASN A 36 -7.99 11.51 -12.57
C ASN A 36 -7.18 10.30 -12.12
N TYR A 37 -7.85 9.30 -11.56
CA TYR A 37 -7.17 8.11 -11.07
C TYR A 37 -8.07 6.89 -11.12
N PHE A 38 -7.42 5.72 -11.09
CA PHE A 38 -8.07 4.45 -10.79
C PHE A 38 -7.27 3.70 -9.72
N VAL A 39 -7.97 2.90 -8.92
CA VAL A 39 -7.34 1.97 -7.98
C VAL A 39 -7.40 0.59 -8.60
N CYS A 40 -6.29 -0.13 -8.62
CA CYS A 40 -6.25 -1.53 -9.01
C CYS A 40 -6.06 -2.43 -7.78
N MET A 41 -6.90 -3.44 -7.64
CA MET A 41 -6.78 -4.47 -6.60
C MET A 41 -6.10 -5.71 -7.17
N GLU A 42 -5.35 -6.43 -6.33
CA GLU A 42 -4.58 -7.63 -6.69
C GLU A 42 -3.55 -7.43 -7.81
N HIS A 43 -2.88 -6.27 -7.82
CA HIS A 43 -1.78 -6.00 -8.74
C HIS A 43 -0.46 -6.26 -8.00
N HIS A 44 0.28 -7.30 -8.42
CA HIS A 44 1.56 -7.71 -7.83
C HIS A 44 1.58 -7.77 -6.29
N GLU A 45 0.73 -8.63 -5.72
CA GLU A 45 0.60 -8.96 -4.28
C GLU A 45 -0.19 -8.00 -3.36
N ASP A 46 -0.68 -6.84 -3.84
CA ASP A 46 -1.60 -5.98 -3.06
C ASP A 46 -2.41 -5.02 -3.97
N PHE A 47 -2.29 -3.69 -3.87
CA PHE A 47 -3.09 -2.70 -4.59
C PHE A 47 -2.25 -1.49 -5.01
N LEU A 48 -2.76 -0.70 -5.97
CA LEU A 48 -2.13 0.53 -6.42
C LEU A 48 -3.13 1.62 -6.78
N PHE A 49 -2.67 2.86 -6.75
CA PHE A 49 -3.33 4.02 -7.33
C PHE A 49 -2.56 4.44 -8.58
N ALA A 50 -3.23 4.47 -9.72
CA ALA A 50 -2.67 4.99 -10.96
C ALA A 50 -3.34 6.32 -11.30
N PHE A 51 -2.52 7.36 -11.47
CA PHE A 51 -2.95 8.71 -11.77
C PHE A 51 -2.72 9.01 -13.24
N LEU A 52 -3.72 9.62 -13.86
CA LEU A 52 -3.76 9.88 -15.29
C LEU A 52 -3.57 11.37 -15.57
N ASP A 53 -2.84 11.68 -16.64
CA ASP A 53 -2.80 13.02 -17.22
C ASP A 53 -4.08 13.34 -18.02
N GLU A 54 -4.12 14.53 -18.61
CA GLU A 54 -5.25 14.99 -19.43
C GLU A 54 -5.45 14.16 -20.73
N GLU A 55 -4.39 13.48 -21.20
CA GLU A 55 -4.42 12.60 -22.37
C GLU A 55 -4.81 11.16 -22.01
N GLY A 56 -5.02 10.87 -20.72
CA GLY A 56 -5.34 9.53 -20.22
C GLY A 56 -4.14 8.59 -20.14
N LYS A 57 -2.91 9.10 -20.26
CA LYS A 57 -1.68 8.33 -20.00
C LYS A 57 -1.40 8.31 -18.50
N ILE A 58 -0.72 7.28 -18.02
CA ILE A 58 -0.34 7.19 -16.62
C ILE A 58 0.77 8.20 -16.34
N GLN A 59 0.47 9.18 -15.50
CA GLN A 59 1.44 10.14 -14.99
C GLN A 59 2.25 9.55 -13.84
N ASN A 60 1.59 8.90 -12.87
CA ASN A 60 2.30 8.22 -11.81
C ASN A 60 1.52 7.05 -11.21
N ILE A 61 2.25 6.15 -10.57
CA ILE A 61 1.66 5.01 -9.83
C ILE A 61 2.18 5.02 -8.40
N ASP A 62 1.28 4.88 -7.44
CA ASP A 62 1.63 4.54 -6.06
C ASP A 62 1.19 3.11 -5.76
N THR A 63 2.15 2.21 -5.58
CA THR A 63 1.87 0.83 -5.15
C THR A 63 1.97 0.72 -3.64
N TYR A 64 1.21 -0.21 -3.08
CA TYR A 64 1.19 -0.45 -1.64
C TYR A 64 1.19 -1.93 -1.38
N GLN A 65 2.22 -2.47 -0.73
CA GLN A 65 2.17 -3.78 -0.10
C GLN A 65 1.72 -3.60 1.36
N ALA A 66 0.45 -3.86 1.64
CA ALA A 66 -0.19 -3.55 2.91
C ALA A 66 -0.18 -4.76 3.86
N LYS A 67 0.58 -4.66 4.96
CA LYS A 67 0.68 -5.71 5.97
C LYS A 67 0.19 -5.24 7.33
N LYS A 68 -0.87 -5.88 7.83
CA LYS A 68 -1.26 -5.78 9.24
C LYS A 68 -0.24 -6.53 10.07
N SER A 69 0.15 -5.96 11.21
CA SER A 69 1.01 -6.68 12.16
C SER A 69 0.54 -6.47 13.60
N SER A 70 0.76 -7.47 14.45
CA SER A 70 0.63 -7.33 15.91
C SER A 70 1.93 -6.84 16.57
N LYS A 71 3.05 -6.89 15.85
CA LYS A 71 4.39 -6.52 16.31
C LYS A 71 4.99 -5.39 15.47
N ASP A 72 5.89 -4.62 16.08
CA ASP A 72 6.67 -3.63 15.33
C ASP A 72 7.57 -4.31 14.30
N TRP A 73 7.74 -3.64 13.16
CA TRP A 73 8.63 -4.07 12.10
C TRP A 73 10.06 -3.64 12.38
N SER A 74 11.00 -4.51 12.02
CA SER A 74 12.44 -4.24 12.08
C SER A 74 13.10 -4.87 10.87
N ILE A 75 14.36 -4.54 10.59
CA ILE A 75 15.10 -5.15 9.49
C ILE A 75 15.40 -6.61 9.85
N ASN A 76 14.50 -7.50 9.46
CA ASN A 76 14.56 -8.95 9.59
C ASN A 76 14.31 -9.61 8.23
N THR A 77 14.28 -10.94 8.17
CA THR A 77 14.04 -11.70 6.94
C THR A 77 12.71 -11.30 6.28
N ASP A 78 11.63 -11.19 7.05
CA ASP A 78 10.30 -10.87 6.51
C ASP A 78 10.26 -9.50 5.81
N LEU A 79 10.79 -8.45 6.48
CA LEU A 79 10.82 -7.11 5.88
C LEU A 79 11.74 -7.06 4.65
N ARG A 80 12.84 -7.81 4.66
CA ARG A 80 13.78 -7.90 3.52
C ARG A 80 13.15 -8.58 2.31
N GLU A 81 12.43 -9.68 2.53
CA GLU A 81 11.70 -10.37 1.47
C GLU A 81 10.63 -9.44 0.85
N ILE A 82 9.88 -8.73 1.68
CA ILE A 82 8.90 -7.72 1.25
C ILE A 82 9.58 -6.64 0.41
N ILE A 83 10.69 -6.07 0.88
CA ILE A 83 11.44 -5.04 0.14
C ILE A 83 11.90 -5.58 -1.23
N GLY A 84 12.45 -6.79 -1.28
CA GLY A 84 12.83 -7.43 -2.54
C GLY A 84 11.65 -7.54 -3.51
N LYS A 85 10.55 -8.17 -3.08
CA LYS A 85 9.35 -8.32 -3.91
C LYS A 85 8.80 -7.00 -4.42
N ILE A 86 8.73 -5.98 -3.56
CA ILE A 86 8.30 -4.63 -3.94
C ILE A 86 9.19 -4.05 -5.06
N THR A 87 10.50 -4.29 -5.04
CA THR A 87 11.38 -3.83 -6.13
C THR A 87 11.10 -4.54 -7.46
N LEU A 88 10.79 -5.84 -7.44
CA LEU A 88 10.37 -6.55 -8.65
C LEU A 88 9.10 -5.94 -9.26
N VAL A 89 8.12 -5.58 -8.41
CA VAL A 89 6.90 -4.86 -8.85
C VAL A 89 7.26 -3.57 -9.59
N GLY A 90 8.21 -2.80 -9.07
CA GLY A 90 8.65 -1.56 -9.73
C GLY A 90 9.20 -1.79 -11.14
N LYS A 91 9.95 -2.88 -11.35
CA LYS A 91 10.42 -3.27 -12.68
C LYS A 91 9.28 -3.72 -13.59
N GLU A 92 8.32 -4.47 -13.07
CA GLU A 92 7.15 -4.90 -13.82
C GLU A 92 6.30 -3.71 -14.29
N LEU A 93 6.12 -2.69 -13.43
CA LEU A 93 5.42 -1.46 -13.80
C LEU A 93 6.09 -0.71 -14.95
N LEU A 94 7.42 -0.60 -14.96
CA LEU A 94 8.15 0.03 -16.08
C LEU A 94 7.90 -0.71 -17.41
N ASN A 95 7.77 -2.03 -17.36
CA ASN A 95 7.54 -2.88 -18.52
C ASN A 95 6.06 -3.06 -18.88
N ASP A 96 5.12 -2.57 -18.06
CA ASP A 96 3.69 -2.64 -18.32
C ASP A 96 3.33 -1.87 -19.61
N LYS A 97 2.39 -2.42 -20.38
CA LYS A 97 2.03 -1.93 -21.72
C LYS A 97 1.10 -0.72 -21.71
N HIS A 98 0.51 -0.36 -20.57
CA HIS A 98 -0.35 0.81 -20.46
C HIS A 98 0.48 2.07 -20.80
N PRO A 99 -0.04 2.97 -21.65
CA PRO A 99 0.64 4.22 -21.98
C PRO A 99 0.99 5.02 -20.73
N LYS A 100 2.23 5.51 -20.68
CA LYS A 100 2.80 6.36 -19.63
C LYS A 100 3.16 7.72 -20.22
N SER A 101 3.06 8.77 -19.42
CA SER A 101 3.54 10.10 -19.81
C SER A 101 5.07 10.15 -19.83
N ASP A 102 5.65 11.17 -20.46
CA ASP A 102 7.11 11.31 -20.59
C ASP A 102 7.79 11.56 -19.23
N ASP A 103 7.06 12.15 -18.27
CA ASP A 103 7.50 12.44 -16.90
C ASP A 103 7.08 11.36 -15.89
N TYR A 104 6.75 10.16 -16.38
CA TYR A 104 6.25 9.07 -15.54
C TYR A 104 7.19 8.75 -14.37
N TYR A 105 6.60 8.56 -13.20
CA TYR A 105 7.29 8.02 -12.03
C TYR A 105 6.38 7.08 -11.23
N HIS A 106 6.96 6.28 -10.35
CA HIS A 106 6.18 5.48 -9.41
C HIS A 106 6.81 5.41 -8.04
N THR A 107 5.99 5.05 -7.06
CA THR A 107 6.37 4.91 -5.67
C THR A 107 5.98 3.52 -5.19
N LEU A 108 6.83 2.96 -4.34
CA LEU A 108 6.80 1.58 -3.94
C LEU A 108 6.60 1.47 -2.43
N GLY A 109 5.34 1.46 -2.00
CA GLY A 109 4.96 1.59 -0.60
C GLY A 109 4.94 0.27 0.16
N PHE A 110 5.66 0.20 1.29
CA PHE A 110 5.36 -0.77 2.35
C PHE A 110 4.47 -0.09 3.40
N LEU A 111 3.22 -0.52 3.50
CA LEU A 111 2.20 0.11 4.34
C LEU A 111 1.80 -0.80 5.50
N THR A 112 1.82 -0.29 6.74
CA THR A 112 1.47 -1.09 7.91
C THR A 112 0.88 -0.26 9.04
N ASN A 113 0.11 -0.89 9.92
CA ASN A 113 -0.46 -0.28 11.11
C ASN A 113 0.40 -0.45 12.37
N LYS A 114 1.68 -0.76 12.19
CA LYS A 114 2.67 -0.91 13.26
C LYS A 114 3.91 -0.10 12.98
N LYS A 115 4.60 0.29 14.05
CA LYS A 115 5.84 1.05 13.94
C LYS A 115 6.87 0.25 13.14
N ILE A 116 7.61 0.95 12.29
CA ILE A 116 8.76 0.42 11.56
C ILE A 116 10.03 1.03 12.18
N SER A 117 10.97 0.19 12.60
CA SER A 117 12.25 0.60 13.17
C SER A 117 13.39 0.11 12.28
N LEU A 118 13.91 1.00 11.43
CA LEU A 118 15.05 0.75 10.56
C LEU A 118 16.32 1.17 11.29
N LYS A 119 17.24 0.23 11.53
CA LYS A 119 18.49 0.47 12.26
C LYS A 119 19.69 0.03 11.44
N SER A 120 20.81 0.73 11.57
CA SER A 120 22.08 0.23 11.03
C SER A 120 22.50 -1.05 11.76
N GLN A 121 23.39 -1.84 11.15
CA GLN A 121 23.99 -2.98 11.83
C GLN A 121 24.77 -2.49 13.06
N LYS A 122 24.75 -3.28 14.14
CA LYS A 122 25.59 -3.02 15.32
C LYS A 122 27.05 -3.36 14.97
N GLU A 123 27.93 -2.38 15.15
CA GLU A 123 29.38 -2.49 14.96
C GLU A 123 30.07 -1.84 16.17
N ASP A 124 31.23 -2.36 16.56
CA ASP A 124 31.94 -1.89 17.76
C ASP A 124 32.40 -0.43 17.60
N ASN A 125 32.17 0.39 18.62
CA ASN A 125 32.48 1.82 18.64
C ASN A 125 31.82 2.66 17.53
N VAL A 126 30.83 2.11 16.81
CA VAL A 126 30.06 2.85 15.79
C VAL A 126 28.66 3.15 16.34
N ARG A 127 28.26 4.42 16.26
CA ARG A 127 26.89 4.83 16.59
C ARG A 127 25.88 4.11 15.69
N ILE A 128 24.83 3.55 16.32
CA ILE A 128 23.71 2.97 15.60
C ILE A 128 22.82 4.08 15.06
N GLU A 129 22.68 4.13 13.74
CA GLU A 129 21.72 5.02 13.08
C GLU A 129 20.34 4.39 13.12
N THR A 130 19.31 5.20 13.35
CA THR A 130 17.93 4.73 13.48
C THR A 130 16.96 5.67 12.76
N LYS A 131 16.10 5.11 11.91
CA LYS A 131 14.92 5.78 11.38
C LYS A 131 13.67 5.04 11.86
N THR A 132 12.74 5.78 12.47
CA THR A 132 11.46 5.24 12.92
C THR A 132 10.32 5.82 12.07
N VAL A 133 9.41 4.94 11.63
CA VAL A 133 8.13 5.30 11.03
C VAL A 133 7.01 4.87 11.98
N SER A 134 6.14 5.79 12.37
CA SER A 134 5.07 5.59 13.34
C SER A 134 4.08 6.75 13.30
N VAL A 135 3.13 6.82 14.22
CA VAL A 135 2.17 7.95 14.32
C VAL A 135 2.83 9.33 14.37
N SER A 136 4.03 9.46 14.95
CA SER A 136 4.75 10.75 15.01
C SER A 136 5.60 11.07 13.77
N ASN A 137 5.78 10.10 12.87
CA ASN A 137 6.49 10.24 11.61
C ASN A 137 5.94 9.21 10.63
N LEU A 138 4.91 9.60 9.89
CA LEU A 138 4.06 8.67 9.12
C LEU A 138 4.80 7.99 7.96
N GLN A 139 5.92 8.54 7.50
CA GLN A 139 6.67 7.95 6.41
C GLN A 139 8.20 8.14 6.49
N ALA A 140 8.92 7.30 5.75
CA ALA A 140 10.32 7.49 5.40
C ALA A 140 10.58 6.97 3.99
N ASN A 141 11.24 7.77 3.16
CA ASN A 141 11.70 7.34 1.84
C ASN A 141 13.03 6.62 1.99
N TYR A 142 13.20 5.50 1.27
CA TYR A 142 14.47 4.79 1.23
C TYR A 142 15.61 5.71 0.81
N SER A 143 15.38 6.56 -0.18
CA SER A 143 16.36 7.52 -0.70
C SER A 143 16.99 8.41 0.36
N ASN A 144 16.22 8.79 1.38
CA ASN A 144 16.63 9.67 2.46
C ASN A 144 17.18 8.92 3.70
N LEU A 145 17.32 7.59 3.65
CA LEU A 145 17.89 6.81 4.75
C LEU A 145 19.40 6.96 4.82
N ASP A 146 19.94 6.88 6.05
CA ASP A 146 21.38 6.80 6.27
C ASP A 146 21.99 5.61 5.49
N PRO A 147 23.14 5.79 4.81
CA PRO A 147 23.78 4.72 4.04
C PRO A 147 24.03 3.43 4.83
N LYS A 148 24.27 3.51 6.14
CA LYS A 148 24.46 2.32 7.00
C LYS A 148 23.15 1.55 7.20
N ILE A 149 22.01 2.23 7.22
CA ILE A 149 20.68 1.60 7.25
C ILE A 149 20.42 0.93 5.90
N LYS A 150 20.65 1.64 4.77
CA LYS A 150 20.53 1.09 3.41
C LYS A 150 21.34 -0.21 3.27
N LYS A 151 22.62 -0.18 3.67
CA LYS A 151 23.49 -1.37 3.67
C LYS A 151 22.93 -2.53 4.50
N ASN A 152 22.37 -2.26 5.69
CA ASN A 152 21.80 -3.30 6.54
C ASN A 152 20.52 -3.92 5.95
N ILE A 153 19.71 -3.13 5.24
CA ILE A 153 18.56 -3.65 4.49
C ILE A 153 19.05 -4.65 3.44
N LEU A 154 19.97 -4.22 2.57
CA LEU A 154 20.42 -5.00 1.41
C LEU A 154 21.15 -6.30 1.76
N LYS A 155 21.95 -6.32 2.84
CA LYS A 155 22.81 -7.45 3.22
C LYS A 155 22.11 -8.82 3.30
N GLY A 156 20.79 -8.86 3.50
CA GLY A 156 20.04 -10.11 3.63
C GLY A 156 18.88 -10.26 2.66
N ILE A 157 18.83 -9.45 1.60
CA ILE A 157 17.86 -9.66 0.52
C ILE A 157 18.50 -10.64 -0.48
N ASP A 158 17.73 -11.63 -0.92
CA ASP A 158 18.15 -12.52 -2.00
C ASP A 158 18.31 -11.71 -3.30
N GLU A 159 19.48 -11.79 -3.94
CA GLU A 159 19.78 -11.06 -5.18
C GLU A 159 18.78 -11.42 -6.31
N SER A 160 18.25 -12.65 -6.31
CA SER A 160 17.23 -13.06 -7.29
C SER A 160 15.87 -12.38 -7.08
N LEU A 161 15.65 -11.79 -5.91
CA LEU A 161 14.42 -11.08 -5.54
C LEU A 161 14.60 -9.57 -5.53
N LEU A 162 15.73 -9.04 -6.02
CA LEU A 162 16.07 -7.63 -5.86
C LEU A 162 16.30 -6.93 -7.21
N GLU A 163 15.58 -5.83 -7.43
CA GLU A 163 15.86 -4.89 -8.51
C GLU A 163 16.41 -3.59 -7.89
N GLU A 164 17.73 -3.50 -7.79
CA GLU A 164 18.40 -2.41 -7.06
C GLU A 164 18.02 -1.00 -7.56
N ASN A 165 17.78 -0.85 -8.87
CA ASN A 165 17.38 0.42 -9.47
C ASN A 165 15.99 0.91 -9.02
N GLN A 166 15.20 0.06 -8.37
CA GLN A 166 13.89 0.41 -7.82
C GLN A 166 13.91 0.79 -6.34
N LEU A 167 15.03 0.58 -5.64
CA LEU A 167 15.12 0.83 -4.19
C LEU A 167 14.81 2.29 -3.82
N GLU A 168 15.25 3.24 -4.64
CA GLU A 168 15.06 4.67 -4.39
C GLU A 168 13.58 5.09 -4.49
N ASN A 169 12.72 4.27 -5.08
CA ASN A 169 11.27 4.48 -5.16
C ASN A 169 10.53 3.99 -3.90
N ILE A 170 11.21 3.30 -2.97
CA ILE A 170 10.59 2.69 -1.79
C ILE A 170 10.20 3.73 -0.74
N ARG A 171 8.97 3.57 -0.23
CA ARG A 171 8.42 4.33 0.90
C ARG A 171 7.99 3.40 2.01
N PHE A 172 8.50 3.63 3.21
CA PHE A 172 8.03 2.97 4.43
C PHE A 172 6.93 3.83 5.05
N GLN A 173 5.73 3.30 5.23
CA GLN A 173 4.55 4.08 5.61
C GLN A 173 3.80 3.45 6.78
N PHE A 174 3.39 4.31 7.71
CA PHE A 174 2.53 3.97 8.84
C PHE A 174 1.12 4.53 8.59
N ILE A 175 0.11 3.70 8.83
CA ILE A 175 -1.30 4.09 8.83
C ILE A 175 -1.87 3.89 10.24
N ASP A 176 -2.57 4.88 10.76
CA ASP A 176 -3.16 4.80 12.11
C ASP A 176 -4.50 4.06 12.12
N LEU A 177 -4.44 2.79 11.69
CA LEU A 177 -5.56 1.85 11.81
C LEU A 177 -5.37 0.97 13.05
N PRO A 178 -6.39 0.84 13.92
CA PRO A 178 -6.33 -0.03 15.08
C PRO A 178 -6.01 -1.50 14.76
N GLN A 179 -5.82 -2.35 15.76
CA GLN A 179 -5.55 -3.78 15.54
C GLN A 179 -6.79 -4.60 15.14
N GLY A 180 -7.97 -4.20 15.60
CA GLY A 180 -9.21 -4.97 15.42
C GLY A 180 -10.13 -4.37 14.37
N TYR A 181 -10.93 -5.25 13.76
CA TYR A 181 -11.96 -4.91 12.78
C TYR A 181 -12.92 -3.80 13.25
N ASN A 182 -13.47 -3.93 14.47
CA ASN A 182 -14.34 -2.90 15.06
C ASN A 182 -13.64 -1.55 15.21
N GLY A 183 -12.30 -1.55 15.35
CA GLY A 183 -11.49 -0.34 15.35
C GLY A 183 -11.37 0.28 13.96
N TRP A 184 -11.15 -0.53 12.93
CA TRP A 184 -11.13 -0.06 11.54
C TRP A 184 -12.45 0.58 11.14
N GLN A 185 -13.58 -0.09 11.41
CA GLN A 185 -14.90 0.46 11.09
C GLN A 185 -15.11 1.82 11.74
N ARG A 186 -14.84 1.94 13.05
CA ARG A 186 -14.97 3.22 13.76
C ARG A 186 -14.07 4.30 13.18
N THR A 187 -12.83 3.97 12.83
CA THR A 187 -11.86 4.91 12.25
C THR A 187 -12.33 5.40 10.88
N LEU A 188 -12.68 4.48 9.98
CA LEU A 188 -13.14 4.83 8.63
C LEU A 188 -14.46 5.61 8.65
N THR A 189 -15.41 5.23 9.50
CA THR A 189 -16.65 5.99 9.69
C THR A 189 -16.38 7.38 10.26
N GLY A 190 -15.43 7.52 11.19
CA GLY A 190 -14.98 8.80 11.73
C GLY A 190 -14.41 9.72 10.63
N LEU A 191 -13.47 9.20 9.83
CA LEU A 191 -12.90 9.91 8.69
C LEU A 191 -13.98 10.35 7.68
N SER A 192 -14.94 9.47 7.40
CA SER A 192 -16.06 9.82 6.52
C SER A 192 -16.90 10.97 7.11
N HIS A 193 -17.18 10.96 8.41
CA HIS A 193 -17.86 12.07 9.10
C HIS A 193 -17.07 13.37 9.02
N GLU A 194 -15.76 13.32 9.25
CA GLU A 194 -14.89 14.50 9.20
C GLU A 194 -14.83 15.12 7.80
N ARG A 195 -14.74 14.29 6.76
CA ARG A 195 -14.60 14.76 5.38
C ARG A 195 -15.92 15.20 4.74
N PHE A 196 -17.01 14.48 5.01
CA PHE A 196 -18.27 14.70 4.30
C PHE A 196 -19.37 15.31 5.18
N GLY A 197 -19.25 15.25 6.51
CA GLY A 197 -20.21 15.80 7.45
C GLY A 197 -21.65 15.41 7.09
N LYS A 198 -22.56 16.39 7.08
CA LYS A 198 -23.98 16.15 6.79
C LYS A 198 -24.30 15.86 5.31
N LYS A 199 -23.31 15.83 4.41
CA LYS A 199 -23.55 15.47 3.00
C LYS A 199 -23.90 13.99 2.84
N ILE A 200 -23.46 13.16 3.78
CA ILE A 200 -23.77 11.73 3.83
C ILE A 200 -24.69 11.50 5.04
N ASN A 201 -25.83 10.83 4.81
CA ASN A 201 -26.79 10.54 5.88
C ASN A 201 -26.37 9.31 6.70
N ASP A 202 -25.79 8.30 6.04
CA ASP A 202 -25.32 7.06 6.69
C ASP A 202 -23.87 6.76 6.29
N HIS A 203 -22.95 7.26 7.11
CA HIS A 203 -21.52 7.03 6.90
C HIS A 203 -21.14 5.55 7.03
N LYS A 204 -21.84 4.77 7.87
CA LYS A 204 -21.54 3.33 8.02
C LYS A 204 -21.93 2.58 6.75
N ALA A 205 -23.07 2.91 6.16
CA ALA A 205 -23.49 2.35 4.87
C ALA A 205 -22.48 2.70 3.78
N VAL A 206 -21.96 3.93 3.73
CA VAL A 206 -20.90 4.30 2.77
C VAL A 206 -19.65 3.44 2.94
N ILE A 207 -19.17 3.24 4.17
CA ILE A 207 -18.01 2.36 4.42
C ILE A 207 -18.30 0.94 3.95
N ALA A 208 -19.46 0.39 4.29
CA ALA A 208 -19.85 -0.96 3.89
C ALA A 208 -19.92 -1.11 2.37
N THR A 209 -20.51 -0.13 1.67
CA THR A 209 -20.62 -0.12 0.21
C THR A 209 -19.26 -0.07 -0.46
N LEU A 210 -18.36 0.82 -0.03
CA LEU A 210 -17.01 0.93 -0.60
C LEU A 210 -16.21 -0.37 -0.44
N LEU A 211 -16.33 -1.01 0.71
CA LEU A 211 -15.58 -2.22 0.99
C LEU A 211 -16.17 -3.44 0.29
N GLN A 212 -17.49 -3.47 0.10
CA GLN A 212 -18.15 -4.47 -0.75
C GLN A 212 -17.73 -4.29 -2.21
N LEU A 213 -17.64 -3.04 -2.70
CA LEU A 213 -17.17 -2.73 -4.05
C LEU A 213 -15.74 -3.28 -4.25
N LEU A 214 -14.82 -2.95 -3.34
CA LEU A 214 -13.44 -3.43 -3.40
C LEU A 214 -13.35 -4.96 -3.27
N GLN A 215 -14.21 -5.58 -2.46
CA GLN A 215 -14.28 -7.04 -2.35
C GLN A 215 -14.73 -7.69 -3.66
N ASN A 216 -15.72 -7.10 -4.35
CA ASN A 216 -16.19 -7.63 -5.63
C ASN A 216 -15.11 -7.56 -6.72
N ILE A 217 -14.30 -6.49 -6.70
CA ILE A 217 -13.16 -6.31 -7.62
C ILE A 217 -12.07 -7.34 -7.33
N GLU A 218 -11.72 -7.54 -6.05
CA GLU A 218 -10.74 -8.55 -5.61
C GLU A 218 -11.17 -9.97 -5.99
N GLN A 219 -12.46 -10.30 -5.85
CA GLN A 219 -12.99 -11.61 -6.22
C GLN A 219 -13.05 -11.87 -7.74
N HIS A 220 -12.73 -10.87 -8.57
CA HIS A 220 -12.65 -11.07 -10.01
C HIS A 220 -11.38 -11.86 -10.38
N TYR A 221 -11.56 -13.19 -10.48
CA TYR A 221 -10.50 -14.14 -10.80
C TYR A 221 -9.74 -13.75 -12.07
N ASN A 222 -8.43 -13.59 -11.94
CA ASN A 222 -7.55 -13.39 -13.07
C ASN A 222 -7.30 -14.74 -13.74
N ASN A 223 -8.04 -15.06 -14.82
CA ASN A 223 -7.83 -16.28 -15.61
C ASN A 223 -6.48 -16.20 -16.36
N GLY A 224 -5.36 -16.45 -15.67
CA GLY A 224 -4.04 -16.61 -16.29
C GLY A 224 -2.86 -15.90 -15.61
N ASN A 225 -2.99 -15.34 -14.40
CA ASN A 225 -1.91 -14.61 -13.72
C ASN A 225 -1.32 -13.41 -14.50
N ILE A 226 -2.01 -12.91 -15.54
CA ILE A 226 -1.58 -11.72 -16.27
C ILE A 226 -1.96 -10.50 -15.44
N VAL A 227 -0.99 -9.96 -14.71
CA VAL A 227 -1.12 -8.68 -14.03
C VAL A 227 -0.97 -7.59 -15.10
N SER A 228 -2.06 -6.87 -15.40
CA SER A 228 -2.07 -5.81 -16.42
C SER A 228 -2.89 -4.63 -15.93
N LEU A 229 -2.32 -3.43 -16.03
CA LEU A 229 -3.05 -2.18 -15.74
C LEU A 229 -4.20 -1.92 -16.71
N THR A 230 -4.25 -2.64 -17.83
CA THR A 230 -5.35 -2.56 -18.81
C THR A 230 -6.57 -3.40 -18.42
N ASP A 231 -6.50 -4.23 -17.37
CA ASP A 231 -7.65 -5.02 -16.92
C ASP A 231 -8.60 -4.16 -16.08
N THR A 232 -9.56 -3.53 -16.76
CA THR A 232 -10.56 -2.65 -16.16
C THR A 232 -11.50 -3.36 -15.19
N LYS A 233 -11.52 -4.70 -15.14
CA LYS A 233 -12.35 -5.45 -14.19
C LYS A 233 -11.74 -5.49 -12.79
N LYS A 234 -10.42 -5.24 -12.70
CA LYS A 234 -9.68 -5.11 -11.45
C LYS A 234 -9.53 -3.67 -10.99
N THR A 235 -10.10 -2.72 -11.73
CA THR A 235 -10.00 -1.30 -11.41
C THR A 235 -11.30 -0.72 -10.90
N PHE A 236 -11.17 0.30 -10.05
CA PHE A 236 -12.26 1.17 -9.66
C PHE A 236 -11.88 2.63 -9.95
N THR A 237 -12.80 3.38 -10.53
CA THR A 237 -12.60 4.77 -10.97
C THR A 237 -13.48 5.73 -10.19
N LYS A 238 -13.04 6.99 -10.10
CA LYS A 238 -13.73 8.11 -9.44
C LYS A 238 -15.25 8.25 -9.73
N PRO A 239 -15.80 7.99 -10.93
CA PRO A 239 -17.25 8.06 -11.18
C PRO A 239 -18.10 7.17 -10.27
N ALA A 240 -17.52 6.09 -9.72
CA ALA A 240 -18.21 5.18 -8.82
C ALA A 240 -18.36 5.71 -7.37
N LEU A 241 -17.75 6.86 -7.02
CA LEU A 241 -17.82 7.49 -5.69
C LEU A 241 -18.88 8.60 -5.58
N SER A 242 -19.43 9.04 -6.70
CA SER A 242 -20.35 10.19 -6.79
C SER A 242 -21.83 9.80 -6.79
N GLY A 243 -22.16 8.58 -6.32
CA GLY A 243 -23.53 8.11 -6.12
C GLY A 243 -24.10 8.52 -4.77
#